data_AF-A0A4V1ZS24-F1
#
_entry.id   AF-A0A4V1ZS24-F1
#
_cell.length_a   1.000
_cell.length_b   1.000
_cell.length_c   1.000
_cell.angle_alpha   90.00
_cell.angle_beta   90.00
_cell.angle_gamma   90.00
#
_symmetry.space_group_name_H-M   'P 1'
#
loop_
_entity.id
_entity.type
_entity.pdbx_description
1 polymer ?
#
loop_
_entity_poly.entity_id
_entity_poly.type
_entity_poly.pdbx_seq_one_letter_code
_entity_poly.pdbx_strand_id
1 'polypeptide(L)' 'PEMDGIELAQKAQEIAPGMRVMFITGFAAVTLKAGNAMPQARVLSKPFHLRDLVLEVDRLFETGTANELI' A
#
# COMPACT_ATOMS: atom_id res chain seq x y z
N PRO A 1 5.15 15.48 12.87
CA PRO A 1 5.50 14.06 12.66
C PRO A 1 7.00 13.95 12.35
N GLU A 2 7.68 12.91 12.85
CA GLU A 2 9.14 12.76 12.74
C GLU A 2 9.59 12.08 11.43
N MET A 3 8.70 11.35 10.76
CA MET A 3 8.96 10.57 9.54
C MET A 3 7.80 10.74 8.56
N ASP A 4 8.10 10.74 7.26
CA ASP A 4 7.04 10.76 6.25
C ASP A 4 6.40 9.38 6.02
N GLY A 5 5.27 9.33 5.32
CA GLY A 5 4.55 8.08 5.12
C GLY A 5 5.30 7.05 4.26
N ILE A 6 6.19 7.50 3.36
CA ILE A 6 6.98 6.63 2.48
C ILE A 6 8.15 6.04 3.27
N GLU A 7 8.88 6.88 4.01
CA GLU A 7 9.96 6.44 4.91
C GLU A 7 9.45 5.42 5.94
N LEU A 8 8.26 5.67 6.50
CA LEU A 8 7.62 4.73 7.43
C LEU A 8 7.35 3.38 6.76
N ALA A 9 6.84 3.40 5.54
CA ALA A 9 6.50 2.20 4.80
C ALA A 9 7.74 1.41 4.37
N GLN A 10 8.83 2.07 3.99
CA GLN A 10 10.12 1.44 3.69
C GLN A 10 10.68 0.74 4.94
N LYS A 11 10.74 1.46 6.06
CA LYS A 11 11.20 0.89 7.34
C LYS A 11 10.33 -0.28 7.80
N ALA A 12 9.02 -0.19 7.57
CA ALA A 12 8.09 -1.28 7.85
C ALA A 12 8.43 -2.54 7.04
N GLN A 13 8.77 -2.41 5.75
CA GLN A 13 9.17 -3.54 4.92
C GLN A 13 10.54 -4.12 5.29
N GLU A 14 11.49 -3.30 5.73
CA GLU A 14 12.77 -3.79 6.25
C GLU A 14 12.57 -4.67 7.48
N ILE A 15 11.64 -4.28 8.37
CA ILE A 15 11.31 -5.04 9.59
C ILE A 15 10.53 -6.32 9.26
N ALA A 16 9.59 -6.25 8.32
CA ALA A 16 8.77 -7.38 7.89
C ALA A 16 8.60 -7.39 6.37
N PRO A 17 9.43 -8.15 5.62
CA PRO A 17 9.40 -8.17 4.15
C PRO A 17 8.04 -8.58 3.54
N GLY A 18 7.22 -9.33 4.29
CA GLY A 18 5.86 -9.71 3.87
C GLY A 18 4.79 -8.65 4.19
N MET A 19 5.14 -7.51 4.77
CA MET A 19 4.18 -6.46 5.12
C MET A 19 3.64 -5.78 3.87
N ARG A 20 2.32 -5.87 3.73
CA ARG A 20 1.56 -5.22 2.65
C ARG A 20 1.30 -3.77 3.03
N VAL A 21 1.56 -2.86 2.12
CA VAL A 21 1.40 -1.41 2.33
C VAL A 21 0.37 -0.86 1.35
N MET A 22 -0.51 -0.01 1.88
CA MET A 22 -1.43 0.80 1.10
C MET A 22 -1.37 2.25 1.56
N PHE A 23 -1.16 3.16 0.62
CA PHE A 23 -1.20 4.59 0.87
C PHE A 23 -2.61 5.13 0.71
N ILE A 24 -3.05 5.98 1.64
CA ILE A 24 -4.39 6.57 1.62
C ILE A 24 -4.30 8.10 1.51
N THR A 25 -4.38 8.65 0.29
CA THR A 25 -4.08 10.07 0.03
C THR A 25 -4.93 10.66 -1.11
N GLY A 26 -5.41 11.90 -0.96
CA GLY A 26 -6.05 12.63 -2.07
C GLY A 26 -5.06 13.39 -2.97
N PHE A 27 -3.76 13.33 -2.69
CA PHE A 27 -2.74 14.11 -3.39
C PHE A 27 -2.00 13.25 -4.44
N ALA A 28 -2.18 13.58 -5.73
CA ALA A 28 -1.59 12.85 -6.85
C ALA A 28 -0.05 12.74 -6.78
N ALA A 29 0.63 13.77 -6.26
CA ALA A 29 2.08 13.75 -6.10
C ALA A 29 2.57 12.66 -5.13
N VAL A 30 1.78 12.33 -4.11
CA VAL A 30 2.10 11.26 -3.16
C VAL A 30 1.94 9.90 -3.82
N THR A 31 0.91 9.71 -4.65
CA THR A 31 0.71 8.48 -5.44
C THR A 31 1.90 8.18 -6.33
N LEU A 32 2.42 9.18 -7.06
CA LEU A 32 3.58 9.02 -7.94
C LEU A 32 4.85 8.67 -7.15
N LYS A 33 5.08 9.36 -6.03
CA LYS A 33 6.23 9.06 -5.15
C LYS A 33 6.13 7.65 -4.56
N ALA A 34 4.95 7.25 -4.08
CA ALA A 34 4.69 5.92 -3.56
C ALA A 34 4.92 4.84 -4.61
N GLY A 35 4.42 5.02 -5.84
CA GLY A 35 4.63 4.06 -6.93
C GLY A 35 6.11 3.90 -7.33
N ASN A 36 6.90 4.98 -7.27
CA ASN A 36 8.34 4.91 -7.54
C ASN A 36 9.12 4.27 -6.38
N ALA A 37 8.80 4.63 -5.14
CA ALA A 37 9.51 4.14 -3.96
C ALA A 37 9.10 2.70 -3.58
N MET A 38 7.85 2.34 -3.84
CA MET A 38 7.24 1.07 -3.45
C MET A 38 6.27 0.60 -4.55
N PRO A 39 6.78 0.02 -5.66
CA PRO A 39 5.96 -0.34 -6.82
C PRO A 39 4.83 -1.33 -6.52
N GLN A 40 4.95 -2.12 -5.46
CA GLN A 40 3.95 -3.10 -5.02
C GLN A 40 2.90 -2.50 -4.07
N ALA A 41 3.07 -1.26 -3.60
CA ALA A 41 2.13 -0.63 -2.69
C ALA A 41 0.87 -0.19 -3.44
N ARG A 42 -0.30 -0.45 -2.85
CA ARG A 42 -1.58 0.05 -3.38
C ARG A 42 -1.82 1.49 -2.95
N VAL A 43 -2.67 2.20 -3.68
CA VAL A 43 -3.07 3.57 -3.34
C VAL A 43 -4.60 3.69 -3.38
N LEU A 44 -5.17 4.18 -2.27
CA LEU A 44 -6.60 4.48 -2.13
C LEU A 44 -6.78 6.00 -1.95
N SER A 45 -7.51 6.63 -2.88
CA SER A 45 -7.67 8.08 -2.87
C SER A 45 -8.81 8.55 -1.96
N LYS A 46 -8.58 9.62 -1.20
CA LYS A 46 -9.64 10.30 -0.42
C LYS A 46 -10.42 11.30 -1.29
N PRO A 47 -11.74 11.50 -1.07
CA PRO A 47 -12.61 10.70 -0.19
C PRO A 47 -12.91 9.33 -0.83
N PHE A 48 -13.11 8.31 0.01
CA PHE A 48 -13.48 6.96 -0.41
C PHE A 48 -14.63 6.43 0.43
N HIS A 49 -15.37 5.46 -0.09
CA HIS A 49 -16.35 4.73 0.70
C HIS A 49 -15.69 3.61 1.48
N LEU A 50 -16.27 3.23 2.63
CA LEU A 50 -15.77 2.08 3.41
C LEU A 50 -15.76 0.78 2.60
N ARG A 51 -16.70 0.61 1.66
CA ARG A 51 -16.70 -0.53 0.74
C ARG A 51 -15.44 -0.57 -0.13
N ASP A 52 -14.97 0.58 -0.61
CA ASP A 52 -13.78 0.67 -1.45
C ASP A 52 -12.53 0.29 -0.64
N LEU A 53 -12.49 0.69 0.64
CA LEU A 53 -11.42 0.28 1.56
C LEU A 53 -11.40 -1.23 1.79
N VAL A 54 -12.56 -1.83 2.06
CA VAL A 54 -12.67 -3.28 2.28
C VAL A 54 -12.22 -4.06 1.05
N LEU A 55 -12.71 -3.68 -0.14
CA LEU A 55 -12.33 -4.32 -1.40
C LEU A 55 -10.83 -4.23 -1.68
N GLU A 56 -10.19 -3.11 -1.35
CA GLU A 56 -8.76 -2.94 -1.58
C GLU A 56 -7.92 -3.76 -0.58
N VAL A 57 -8.40 -3.91 0.65
CA VAL A 57 -7.81 -4.83 1.63
C VAL A 57 -7.90 -6.27 1.12
N ASP A 58 -9.06 -6.71 0.64
CA ASP A 58 -9.22 -8.08 0.11
C ASP A 58 -8.21 -8.35 -1.03
N ARG A 59 -8.10 -7.42 -1.99
CA ARG A 59 -7.14 -7.52 -3.12
C ARG A 59 -5.68 -7.57 -2.69
N LEU A 60 -5.30 -6.84 -1.63
CA LEU A 60 -3.94 -6.88 -1.09
C LEU A 60 -3.57 -8.30 -0.63
N PHE A 61 -4.51 -9.05 -0.08
CA PHE A 61 -4.27 -10.40 0.42
C PHE A 61 -4.46 -11.49 -0.63
N GLU A 62 -5.34 -11.31 -1.62
CA GLU A 62 -5.55 -12.25 -2.73
C GLU A 62 -4.29 -12.48 -3.59
N THR A 63 -3.36 -11.52 -3.63
CA THR A 63 -2.14 -11.64 -4.45
C THR A 63 -1.16 -12.71 -3.90
N GLY A 64 -1.39 -13.23 -2.69
CA GLY A 64 -0.55 -14.27 -2.06
C GLY A 64 -0.90 -15.71 -2.41
N THR A 65 -2.13 -16.01 -2.82
CA THR A 65 -2.59 -17.40 -3.03
C THR A 65 -2.27 -17.94 -4.42
N ALA A 66 -2.09 -17.08 -5.43
CA ALA A 66 -1.73 -17.52 -6.78
C ALA A 66 -0.29 -18.03 -6.90
N ASN A 67 0.60 -17.66 -5.96
CA ASN A 67 2.03 -17.95 -6.03
C ASN A 67 2.46 -19.22 -5.26
N GLU A 68 1.54 -19.86 -4.53
CA GLU A 68 1.78 -21.12 -3.79
C GLU A 68 1.38 -22.38 -4.58
N LEU A 69 0.87 -22.23 -5.82
CA LEU A 69 0.36 -23.33 -6.65
C LEU A 69 1.21 -23.62 -7.91
N ILE A 70 2.45 -23.13 -7.99
CA ILE A 70 3.39 -23.45 -9.07
C ILE A 70 4.70 -23.99 -8.51
#